data_AF-W7W5H1-F1
#
_entry.id   AF-W7W5H1-F1
#
_cell.length_a   1.000
_cell.length_b   1.000
_cell.length_c   1.000
_cell.angle_alpha   90.00
_cell.angle_beta   90.00
_cell.angle_gamma   90.00
#
_symmetry.space_group_name_H-M   'P 1'
#
loop_
_entity.id
_entity.type
_entity.pdbx_description
1 polymer ?
#
loop_
_entity_poly.entity_id
_entity_poly.type
_entity_poly.pdbx_seq_one_letter_code
_entity_poly.pdbx_strand_id
1 'polypeptide(L)'
;MPATALRTALEVLPTDALPKRGGSRLAVYSRSVSPPSRLTARRMPDDPAAAAHELFSVLRELDDEGVQLIWVEEPPAGPAWEGVRDRLQRAAAP
;
A
#
# COMPACT_ATOMS: atom_id res chain seq x y z
N MET A 1 -6.42 4.96 1.70
CA MET A 1 -7.71 5.02 0.96
C MET A 1 -8.58 3.83 1.32
N PRO A 2 -9.92 3.92 1.35
CA PRO A 2 -10.78 2.80 1.72
C PRO A 2 -10.61 1.58 0.81
N ALA A 3 -10.79 0.37 1.35
CA ALA A 3 -10.61 -0.88 0.61
C ALA A 3 -11.45 -0.96 -0.68
N THR A 4 -12.70 -0.50 -0.65
CA THR A 4 -13.58 -0.47 -1.83
C THR A 4 -13.04 0.46 -2.90
N ALA A 5 -12.59 1.66 -2.51
CA ALA A 5 -12.00 2.62 -3.45
C ALA A 5 -10.69 2.09 -4.05
N LEU A 6 -9.85 1.44 -3.23
CA LEU A 6 -8.62 0.80 -3.69
C LEU A 6 -8.90 -0.30 -4.72
N ARG A 7 -9.88 -1.17 -4.45
CA ARG A 7 -10.29 -2.23 -5.40
C ARG A 7 -10.76 -1.64 -6.72
N THR A 8 -11.68 -0.68 -6.69
CA THR A 8 -12.17 -0.04 -7.91
C THR A 8 -11.06 0.66 -8.68
N ALA A 9 -10.13 1.34 -7.99
CA ALA A 9 -8.98 1.97 -8.63
C ALA A 9 -8.05 0.97 -9.35
N LEU A 10 -7.86 -0.22 -8.76
CA LEU A 10 -7.08 -1.30 -9.37
C LEU A 10 -7.76 -1.94 -10.58
N GLU A 11 -9.10 -1.96 -10.61
CA GLU A 11 -9.89 -2.47 -11.75
C GLU A 11 -9.83 -1.54 -12.95
N VAL A 12 -9.86 -0.21 -12.73
CA VAL A 12 -9.84 0.80 -13.81
C VAL A 12 -8.44 1.17 -14.27
N LEU A 13 -7.40 0.68 -13.59
CA LEU A 13 -6.01 1.02 -13.87
C LEU A 13 -5.61 0.55 -15.27
N PRO A 14 -5.26 1.46 -16.21
CA PRO A 14 -4.88 1.07 -17.55
C PRO A 14 -3.57 0.28 -17.52
N THR A 15 -3.65 -0.99 -17.87
CA THR A 15 -2.51 -1.92 -17.81
C THR A 15 -1.37 -1.51 -18.75
N ASP A 16 -1.65 -0.76 -19.82
CA ASP A 16 -0.63 -0.23 -20.76
C ASP A 16 0.14 0.97 -20.22
N ALA A 17 -0.32 1.62 -19.13
CA ALA A 17 0.41 2.71 -18.48
C ALA A 17 1.49 2.21 -17.51
N LEU A 18 1.54 0.90 -17.25
CA LEU A 18 2.58 0.28 -16.46
C LEU A 18 3.79 -0.02 -17.36
N PRO A 19 5.01 0.33 -16.96
CA PRO A 19 6.19 0.17 -17.81
C PRO A 19 6.40 -1.30 -18.20
N LYS A 20 6.68 -1.53 -19.48
CA LYS A 20 6.86 -2.87 -20.06
C LYS A 20 8.16 -3.57 -19.64
N ARG A 21 9.10 -2.83 -19.01
CA ARG A 21 10.35 -3.35 -18.41
C ARG A 21 10.78 -2.47 -17.23
N GLY A 22 11.12 -3.10 -16.10
CA GLY A 22 11.72 -2.46 -14.93
C GLY A 22 10.73 -1.69 -14.05
N GLY A 23 10.33 -2.30 -12.93
CA GLY A 23 9.60 -1.69 -11.82
C GLY A 23 8.13 -1.38 -12.10
N SER A 24 7.20 -1.94 -11.32
CA SER A 24 5.83 -1.43 -11.33
C SER A 24 5.86 0.03 -10.87
N ARG A 25 5.33 0.98 -11.64
CA ARG A 25 5.21 2.39 -11.18
C ARG A 25 4.40 2.53 -9.89
N LEU A 26 3.63 1.51 -9.56
CA LEU A 26 2.71 1.46 -8.44
C LEU A 26 2.97 0.20 -7.60
N ALA A 27 3.14 0.38 -6.30
CA ALA A 27 3.02 -0.68 -5.31
C ALA A 27 1.73 -0.52 -4.49
N VAL A 28 1.26 -1.63 -3.91
CA VAL A 28 0.08 -1.65 -3.05
C VAL A 28 0.41 -2.26 -1.69
N TYR A 29 0.05 -1.59 -0.60
CA TYR A 29 0.09 -2.13 0.75
C TYR A 29 -1.33 -2.23 1.30
N SER A 30 -1.85 -3.46 1.44
CA SER A 30 -3.28 -3.69 1.69
C SER A 30 -3.57 -4.89 2.60
N ARG A 31 -4.67 -4.80 3.35
CA ARG A 31 -5.15 -5.82 4.29
C ARG A 31 -6.35 -6.60 3.77
N SER A 32 -7.05 -6.15 2.74
CA SER A 32 -8.23 -6.87 2.23
C SER A 32 -8.33 -6.89 0.71
N VAL A 33 -7.46 -6.14 0.04
CA VAL A 33 -7.44 -6.03 -1.42
C VAL A 33 -6.23 -6.78 -1.97
N SER A 34 -6.45 -7.70 -2.90
CA SER A 34 -5.36 -8.34 -3.65
C SER A 34 -5.25 -7.66 -5.02
N PRO A 35 -4.13 -6.99 -5.34
CA PRO A 35 -3.90 -6.47 -6.67
C PRO A 35 -3.58 -7.60 -7.66
N PRO A 36 -3.69 -7.35 -8.97
CA PRO A 36 -3.25 -8.29 -10.00
C PRO A 36 -1.73 -8.55 -9.91
N SER A 37 -1.30 -9.76 -10.29
CA SER A 37 0.07 -10.29 -10.12
C SER A 37 1.20 -9.50 -10.79
N ARG A 38 0.87 -8.56 -11.68
CA ARG A 38 1.81 -7.66 -12.37
C ARG A 38 2.20 -6.42 -11.56
N LEU A 39 1.57 -6.21 -10.40
CA LEU A 39 1.87 -5.11 -9.48
C LEU A 39 2.63 -5.64 -8.27
N THR A 40 3.63 -4.89 -7.84
CA THR A 40 4.25 -5.09 -6.53
C THR A 40 3.20 -4.89 -5.44
N ALA A 41 3.10 -5.86 -4.52
CA ALA A 41 2.13 -5.83 -3.46
C ALA A 41 2.69 -6.41 -2.16
N ARG A 42 2.37 -5.75 -1.05
CA ARG A 42 2.66 -6.21 0.30
C ARG A 42 1.36 -6.31 1.08
N ARG A 43 1.24 -7.37 1.87
CA ARG A 43 0.06 -7.58 2.70
C ARG A 43 0.27 -6.89 4.04
N MET A 44 -0.66 -6.02 4.40
CA MET A 44 -0.75 -5.44 5.74
C MET A 44 -1.21 -6.51 6.73
N PRO A 45 -0.55 -6.64 7.90
CA PRO A 45 -0.96 -7.55 8.95
C PRO A 45 -2.37 -7.24 9.45
N ASP A 46 -3.06 -8.27 9.93
CA ASP A 46 -4.36 -8.11 10.58
C ASP A 46 -4.24 -7.64 12.03
N ASP A 47 -3.06 -7.81 12.66
CA ASP A 47 -2.75 -7.27 13.98
C ASP A 47 -2.23 -5.82 13.89
N PRO A 48 -2.83 -4.85 14.61
CA PRO A 48 -2.43 -3.45 14.54
C PRO A 48 -1.00 -3.18 15.02
N ALA A 49 -0.52 -3.91 16.03
CA ALA A 49 0.82 -3.69 16.58
C ALA A 49 1.89 -4.20 15.62
N ALA A 50 1.68 -5.38 15.02
CA ALA A 50 2.51 -5.90 13.95
C ALA A 50 2.54 -4.95 12.76
N ALA A 51 1.36 -4.49 12.29
CA ALA A 51 1.26 -3.53 11.20
C ALA A 51 2.01 -2.23 11.49
N ALA A 52 1.93 -1.70 12.71
CA ALA A 52 2.66 -0.49 13.11
C ALA A 52 4.18 -0.70 13.20
N HIS A 53 4.61 -1.91 13.57
CA HIS A 53 6.02 -2.26 13.71
C HIS A 53 6.71 -2.36 12.36
N GLU A 54 6.11 -3.05 11.38
CA GLU A 54 6.74 -3.32 10.09
C GLU A 54 6.55 -2.19 9.06
N LEU A 55 5.63 -1.26 9.30
CA LEU A 55 5.18 -0.27 8.32
C LEU A 55 6.30 0.42 7.56
N PHE A 56 7.28 0.99 8.27
CA PHE A 56 8.36 1.72 7.63
C PHE A 56 9.34 0.81 6.89
N SER A 57 9.54 -0.43 7.35
CA SER A 57 10.34 -1.42 6.62
C SER A 57 9.68 -1.75 5.30
N VAL A 58 8.37 -2.07 5.35
CA VAL A 58 7.59 -2.42 4.16
C VAL A 58 7.57 -1.26 3.16
N LEU A 59 7.33 -0.03 3.61
CA LEU A 59 7.33 1.13 2.72
C LEU A 59 8.72 1.35 2.08
N ARG A 60 9.80 1.21 2.85
CA ARG A 60 11.15 1.33 2.32
C ARG A 60 11.49 0.23 1.31
N GLU A 61 11.10 -1.01 1.59
CA GLU A 61 11.27 -2.12 0.65
C GLU A 61 10.53 -1.85 -0.67
N LEU A 62 9.33 -1.28 -0.59
CA LEU A 62 8.55 -0.89 -1.77
C LEU A 62 9.22 0.26 -2.53
N ASP A 63 9.75 1.26 -1.83
CA ASP A 63 10.49 2.38 -2.44
C ASP A 63 11.79 1.90 -3.13
N ASP A 64 12.49 0.95 -2.52
CA ASP A 64 13.72 0.35 -3.08
C ASP A 64 13.45 -0.43 -4.38
N GLU A 65 12.21 -0.86 -4.63
CA GLU A 65 11.79 -1.42 -5.93
C GLU A 65 11.65 -0.35 -7.04
N GLY A 66 11.86 0.92 -6.72
CA GLY A 66 11.83 2.04 -7.66
C GLY A 66 10.42 2.44 -8.10
N VAL A 67 9.40 2.14 -7.27
CA VAL A 67 8.02 2.56 -7.54
C VAL A 67 7.88 4.08 -7.42
N GLN A 68 6.94 4.65 -8.17
CA GLN A 68 6.67 6.10 -8.11
C GLN A 68 5.52 6.43 -7.16
N LEU A 69 4.70 5.44 -6.83
CA LEU A 69 3.53 5.59 -6.00
C LEU A 69 3.31 4.33 -5.17
N ILE A 70 2.95 4.50 -3.90
CA ILE A 70 2.50 3.43 -3.03
C ILE A 70 1.05 3.71 -2.64
N TRP A 71 0.14 2.83 -3.01
CA TRP A 71 -1.25 2.88 -2.54
C TRP A 71 -1.41 2.08 -1.27
N VAL A 72 -1.84 2.74 -0.21
CA VAL A 72 -2.07 2.12 1.08
C VAL A 72 -3.58 2.04 1.37
N GLU A 73 -4.05 0.83 1.70
CA GLU A 73 -5.37 0.63 2.26
C GLU A 73 -5.47 1.34 3.62
N GLU A 74 -6.56 2.07 3.83
CA GLU A 74 -6.80 2.75 5.08
C GLU A 74 -7.01 1.73 6.21
N PRO A 75 -6.25 1.81 7.31
CA PRO A 75 -6.43 0.91 8.43
C PRO A 75 -7.84 1.04 9.03
N PRO A 76 -8.41 -0.04 9.60
CA PRO A 76 -9.71 0.01 10.26
C PRO A 76 -9.84 1.15 11.27
N ALA A 77 -11.04 1.71 11.40
CA ALA A 77 -11.33 2.73 12.41
C ALA A 77 -11.11 2.19 13.84
N GLY A 78 -10.87 3.11 14.78
CA GLY A 78 -10.74 2.79 16.20
C GLY A 78 -9.32 2.94 16.76
N PRO A 79 -9.19 2.96 18.10
CA PRO A 79 -7.98 3.39 18.80
C PRO A 79 -6.78 2.46 18.56
N ALA A 80 -7.02 1.14 18.41
CA ALA A 80 -5.95 0.17 18.19
C ALA A 80 -5.13 0.44 16.91
N TRP A 81 -5.72 1.11 15.92
CA TRP A 81 -5.10 1.42 14.63
C TRP A 81 -4.56 2.86 14.53
N GLU A 82 -4.68 3.68 15.57
CA GLU A 82 -4.17 5.05 15.55
C GLU A 82 -2.66 5.10 15.33
N GLY A 83 -1.91 4.18 15.96
CA GLY A 83 -0.46 4.11 15.76
C GLY A 83 -0.05 3.80 14.32
N VAL A 84 -0.86 3.05 13.57
CA VAL A 84 -0.64 2.79 12.14
C VAL A 84 -0.97 4.03 11.32
N ARG A 85 -2.11 4.68 11.58
CA ARG A 85 -2.52 5.91 10.90
C ARG A 85 -1.53 7.06 11.08
N ASP A 86 -1.05 7.29 12.30
CA ASP A 86 -0.02 8.30 12.59
C ASP A 86 1.25 8.07 11.75
N ARG A 87 1.75 6.83 11.72
CA ARG A 87 2.93 6.48 10.93
C ARG A 87 2.70 6.65 9.43
N LEU A 88 1.51 6.30 8.93
CA LEU A 88 1.15 6.54 7.52
C LEU A 88 1.11 8.02 7.18
N GLN A 89 0.55 8.86 8.05
CA GLN A 89 0.55 10.31 7.86
C GLN A 89 1.97 10.87 7.83
N ARG A 90 2.85 10.37 8.72
CA ARG A 90 4.26 10.75 8.73
C ARG A 90 5.02 10.28 7.50
N ALA A 91 4.71 9.09 6.97
CA ALA A 91 5.32 8.56 5.75
C ALA A 91 4.86 9.32 4.49
N ALA A 92 3.62 9.82 4.49
CA ALA A 92 3.04 10.58 3.38
C ALA A 92 3.37 12.08 3.43
N ALA A 93 4.04 12.56 4.48
CA ALA A 93 4.46 13.96 4.57
C ALA A 93 5.58 14.24 3.53
N PRO A 94 5.52 15.39 2.84
CA PRO A 94 6.45 15.74 1.75
C PRO A 94 7.87 16.07 2.22
#